data_AF-A0A2N9EZ12-F1
#
_entry.id   AF-A0A2N9EZ12-F1
#
_cell.length_a   1.000
_cell.length_b   1.000
_cell.length_c   1.000
_cell.angle_alpha   90.00
_cell.angle_beta   90.00
_cell.angle_gamma   90.00
#
_symmetry.space_group_name_H-M   'P 1'
#
loop_
_entity.id
_entity.type
_entity.pdbx_description
1 polymer ?
#
loop_
_entity_poly.entity_id
_entity_poly.type
_entity_poly.pdbx_seq_one_letter_code
_entity_poly.pdbx_strand_id
1 'polypeptide(L)'
;METVPSPVPLDRHTIQSRIRELAELHASIGNDVPELTPSDSENLLKDFTLDLERKVNQIVSECSDVGSLGAEDFDTYYEQLKEELNTVEAESTKISNEIEILARTNVEDSIQLESGLERLECALDFFTSQGLEKVKAPTYGEVEPNLMNEHVEHKLELLELEDQIESNKTTLKSLQDLDHLYRWFDTIEQIEDVLAGLKVIAFTENCIRLSLQTYVPKLEGSQKIEDIIEPSVLNHELLIEVLEGTMVLKSVEVSECEIIP
;
A
#
# COMPACT_ATOMS: atom_id res chain seq x y z
N MET A 1 -7.69 2.89 -39.40
CA MET A 1 -7.42 3.54 -40.71
C MET A 1 -5.94 3.44 -40.94
N GLU A 2 -5.48 2.57 -41.85
CA GLU A 2 -4.10 2.58 -42.34
C GLU A 2 -4.15 2.78 -43.85
N THR A 3 -3.55 3.88 -44.28
CA THR A 3 -3.40 4.29 -45.68
C THR A 3 -2.28 3.50 -46.33
N VAL A 4 -2.63 2.68 -47.33
CA VAL A 4 -1.66 2.02 -48.22
C VAL A 4 -1.06 3.06 -49.18
N PRO A 5 0.27 3.23 -49.30
CA PRO A 5 0.88 4.08 -50.32
C PRO A 5 0.92 3.33 -51.67
N SER A 6 0.48 4.02 -52.73
CA SER A 6 0.48 3.50 -54.11
C SER A 6 1.90 3.33 -54.66
N PRO A 7 2.21 2.28 -55.44
CA PRO A 7 3.52 2.07 -56.03
C PRO A 7 3.76 3.01 -57.23
N VAL A 8 4.96 3.60 -57.26
CA VAL A 8 5.51 4.40 -58.35
C VAL A 8 5.60 3.54 -59.63
N PRO A 9 5.20 4.04 -60.82
CA PRO A 9 5.27 3.23 -62.04
C PRO A 9 6.74 3.00 -62.43
N LEU A 10 7.21 1.75 -62.39
CA LEU A 10 8.53 1.37 -62.87
C LEU A 10 8.61 1.57 -64.40
N ASP A 11 9.50 2.46 -64.82
CA ASP A 11 9.75 2.80 -66.22
C ASP A 11 10.29 1.59 -67.00
N ARG A 12 9.66 1.28 -68.14
CA ARG A 12 10.00 0.16 -69.02
C ARG A 12 11.44 0.23 -69.51
N HIS A 13 11.99 1.44 -69.66
CA HIS A 13 13.39 1.61 -70.05
C HIS A 13 14.35 1.13 -68.96
N THR A 14 14.02 1.35 -67.68
CA THR A 14 14.80 0.83 -66.55
C THR A 14 14.80 -0.71 -66.52
N ILE A 15 13.66 -1.34 -66.78
CA ILE A 15 13.57 -2.80 -66.84
C ILE A 15 14.40 -3.34 -68.00
N GLN A 16 14.34 -2.71 -69.17
CA GLN A 16 15.10 -3.14 -70.34
C GLN A 16 16.62 -2.92 -70.18
N SER A 17 17.05 -1.86 -69.48
CA SER A 17 18.47 -1.67 -69.15
C SER A 17 18.96 -2.75 -68.20
N ARG A 18 18.20 -3.09 -67.15
CA ARG A 18 18.57 -4.15 -66.20
C ARG A 18 18.62 -5.54 -66.83
N ILE A 19 17.70 -5.85 -67.75
CA ILE A 19 17.74 -7.12 -68.49
C ILE A 19 19.01 -7.20 -69.34
N ARG A 20 19.45 -6.08 -69.92
CA ARG A 20 20.69 -6.02 -70.70
C ARG A 20 21.93 -6.16 -69.81
N GLU A 21 21.97 -5.47 -68.67
CA GLU A 21 23.05 -5.62 -67.68
C GLU A 21 23.15 -7.07 -67.15
N LEU A 22 22.02 -7.73 -66.91
CA LEU A 22 21.98 -9.14 -66.53
C LEU A 22 22.49 -10.06 -67.65
N ALA A 23 22.14 -9.78 -68.90
CA ALA A 23 22.63 -10.53 -70.05
C ALA A 23 24.14 -10.34 -70.27
N GLU A 24 24.67 -9.14 -70.01
CA GLU A 24 26.09 -8.84 -70.06
C GLU A 24 26.86 -9.48 -68.90
N LEU A 25 26.30 -9.51 -67.68
CA LEU A 25 26.85 -10.27 -66.55
C LEU A 25 26.89 -11.78 -66.84
N HIS A 26 25.85 -12.33 -67.45
CA HIS A 26 25.82 -13.74 -67.82
C HIS A 26 26.82 -14.06 -68.94
N ALA A 27 27.05 -13.13 -69.88
CA ALA A 27 28.05 -13.28 -70.93
C ALA A 27 29.49 -13.12 -70.40
N SER A 28 29.71 -12.34 -69.34
CA SER A 28 31.02 -12.16 -68.68
C SER A 28 31.38 -13.29 -67.70
N ILE A 29 30.42 -14.15 -67.33
CA ILE A 29 30.62 -15.40 -66.59
C ILE A 29 31.14 -16.53 -67.52
N GLY A 30 31.54 -16.21 -68.75
CA GLY A 30 32.32 -17.11 -69.59
C GLY A 30 33.81 -17.14 -69.19
N ASN A 31 34.22 -18.23 -68.54
CA ASN A 31 35.58 -18.81 -68.53
C ASN A 31 36.64 -18.42 -67.47
N ASP A 32 36.35 -17.76 -66.34
CA ASP A 32 37.37 -17.65 -65.26
C ASP A 32 36.75 -17.48 -63.85
N VAL A 33 35.90 -18.42 -63.44
CA VAL A 33 35.52 -18.59 -62.02
C VAL A 33 35.96 -20.01 -61.62
N PRO A 34 36.72 -20.21 -60.52
CA PRO A 34 37.00 -21.54 -60.02
C PRO A 34 35.66 -22.20 -59.69
N GLU A 35 35.25 -23.17 -60.50
CA GLU A 35 34.11 -24.04 -60.19
C GLU A 35 34.39 -24.65 -58.82
N LEU A 36 33.60 -24.26 -57.82
CA LEU A 36 33.57 -24.96 -56.55
C LEU A 36 33.26 -26.42 -56.89
N THR A 37 34.17 -27.33 -56.54
CA THR A 37 33.94 -28.73 -56.86
C THR A 37 32.69 -29.20 -56.11
N PRO A 38 31.92 -30.18 -56.62
CA PRO A 38 30.76 -30.72 -55.92
C PRO A 38 31.06 -31.16 -54.48
N SER A 39 32.33 -31.51 -54.20
CA SER A 39 32.82 -31.84 -52.86
C SER A 39 32.91 -30.63 -51.94
N ASP A 40 33.26 -29.43 -52.45
CA ASP A 40 33.38 -28.21 -51.65
C ASP A 40 32.01 -27.64 -51.26
N SER A 41 31.02 -27.76 -52.15
CA SER A 41 29.64 -27.36 -51.84
C SER A 41 28.96 -28.29 -50.83
N GLU A 42 29.24 -29.60 -50.90
CA GLU A 42 28.75 -30.59 -49.94
C GLU A 42 29.38 -30.41 -48.55
N ASN A 43 30.66 -30.06 -48.49
CA ASN A 43 31.34 -29.71 -47.24
C ASN A 43 30.79 -28.41 -46.62
N LEU A 44 30.57 -27.36 -47.42
CA LEU A 44 29.95 -26.11 -46.96
C LEU A 44 28.52 -26.32 -46.46
N LEU A 45 27.73 -27.16 -47.13
CA LEU A 45 26.39 -27.55 -46.68
C LEU A 45 26.44 -28.28 -45.34
N LYS A 46 27.42 -29.16 -45.16
CA LYS A 46 27.61 -29.92 -43.92
C LYS A 46 28.04 -29.00 -42.76
N ASP A 47 28.97 -28.09 -43.01
CA ASP A 47 29.42 -27.10 -42.03
C ASP A 47 28.29 -26.14 -41.65
N PHE A 48 27.49 -25.69 -42.62
CA PHE A 48 26.30 -24.88 -42.38
C PHE A 48 25.26 -25.64 -41.56
N THR A 49 25.03 -26.92 -41.86
CA THR A 49 24.09 -27.77 -41.12
C THR A 49 24.54 -27.95 -39.67
N LEU A 50 25.83 -28.17 -39.43
CA LEU A 50 26.40 -28.29 -38.09
C LEU A 50 26.37 -26.97 -37.31
N ASP A 51 26.60 -25.85 -37.98
CA ASP A 51 26.51 -24.53 -37.36
C ASP A 51 25.05 -24.18 -37.00
N LEU A 52 24.12 -24.49 -37.90
CA LEU A 52 22.69 -24.33 -37.68
C LEU A 52 22.22 -25.21 -36.53
N GLU A 53 22.59 -26.48 -36.51
CA GLU A 53 22.27 -27.42 -35.42
C GLU A 53 22.82 -26.92 -34.09
N ARG A 54 24.08 -26.46 -34.05
CA ARG A 54 24.69 -25.90 -32.84
C ARG A 54 23.93 -24.67 -32.34
N LYS A 55 23.59 -23.73 -33.24
CA LYS A 55 22.86 -22.50 -32.89
C LYS A 55 21.44 -22.82 -32.43
N VAL A 56 20.75 -23.74 -33.09
CA VAL A 56 19.40 -24.18 -32.68
C VAL A 56 19.45 -24.83 -31.31
N ASN A 57 20.40 -25.75 -31.06
CA ASN A 57 20.56 -26.39 -29.75
C ASN A 57 20.94 -25.39 -28.65
N GLN A 58 21.75 -24.39 -28.97
CA GLN A 58 22.09 -23.30 -28.06
C GLN A 58 20.84 -22.48 -27.69
N ILE A 59 20.04 -22.06 -28.68
CA ILE A 59 18.79 -21.32 -28.43
C ILE A 59 17.81 -22.16 -27.61
N VAL A 60 17.66 -23.45 -27.92
CA VAL A 60 16.80 -24.37 -27.17
C VAL A 60 17.27 -24.50 -25.72
N SER A 61 18.58 -24.58 -25.49
CA SER A 61 19.15 -24.62 -24.14
C SER A 61 18.95 -23.31 -23.38
N GLU A 62 19.10 -22.16 -24.04
CA GLU A 62 18.90 -20.83 -23.45
C GLU A 62 17.43 -20.55 -23.15
N CYS A 63 16.50 -21.08 -23.97
CA CYS A 63 15.06 -20.95 -23.76
C CYS A 63 14.45 -22.06 -22.88
N SER A 64 15.23 -23.08 -22.51
CA SER A 64 14.76 -24.19 -21.67
C SER A 64 14.35 -23.74 -20.27
N ASP A 65 14.96 -22.67 -19.76
CA ASP A 65 14.67 -22.09 -18.45
C ASP A 65 13.28 -21.41 -18.44
N VAL A 66 12.97 -20.67 -19.52
CA VAL A 66 11.68 -19.98 -19.70
C VAL A 66 10.51 -20.95 -19.89
N GLY A 67 10.76 -22.12 -20.49
CA GLY A 67 9.77 -23.19 -20.63
C GLY A 67 9.63 -24.09 -19.41
N SER A 68 10.47 -23.92 -18.38
CA SER A 68 10.42 -24.68 -17.13
C SER A 68 9.48 -24.08 -16.08
N LEU A 69 9.17 -22.78 -16.21
CA LEU A 69 8.06 -22.13 -15.50
C LEU A 69 6.76 -22.73 -16.02
N GLY A 70 6.07 -23.48 -15.16
CA GLY A 70 4.78 -24.05 -15.51
C GLY A 70 3.78 -22.95 -15.82
N ALA A 71 2.79 -23.22 -16.68
CA ALA A 71 1.68 -22.29 -16.88
C ALA A 71 1.01 -21.91 -15.53
N GLU A 72 0.96 -22.87 -14.59
CA GLU A 72 0.56 -22.66 -13.19
C GLU A 72 1.38 -21.59 -12.45
N ASP A 73 2.69 -21.44 -12.71
CA ASP A 73 3.55 -20.49 -12.00
C ASP A 73 3.23 -19.04 -12.43
N PHE A 74 2.92 -18.85 -13.71
CA PHE A 74 2.50 -17.56 -14.24
C PHE A 74 1.10 -17.14 -13.77
N ASP A 75 0.16 -18.08 -13.71
CA ASP A 75 -1.19 -17.84 -13.19
C ASP A 75 -1.14 -17.49 -11.69
N THR A 76 -0.28 -18.17 -10.92
CA THR A 76 -0.07 -17.88 -9.49
C THR A 76 0.53 -16.49 -9.29
N TYR A 77 1.56 -16.13 -10.05
CA TYR A 77 2.16 -14.78 -10.01
C TYR A 77 1.16 -13.69 -10.41
N TYR A 78 0.31 -13.96 -11.41
CA TYR A 78 -0.71 -13.02 -11.85
C TYR A 78 -1.78 -12.78 -10.77
N GLU A 79 -2.26 -13.83 -10.11
CA GLU A 79 -3.24 -13.69 -9.02
C GLU A 79 -2.62 -12.98 -7.81
N GLN A 80 -1.37 -13.25 -7.46
CA GLN A 80 -0.66 -12.51 -6.41
C GLN A 80 -0.55 -11.02 -6.75
N LEU A 81 -0.14 -10.67 -7.97
CA LEU A 81 -0.02 -9.27 -8.39
C LEU A 81 -1.38 -8.55 -8.37
N LYS A 82 -2.45 -9.28 -8.70
CA LYS A 82 -3.83 -8.77 -8.66
C LYS A 82 -4.31 -8.56 -7.22
N GLU A 83 -3.96 -9.43 -6.29
CA GLU A 83 -4.24 -9.26 -4.87
C GLU A 83 -3.46 -8.07 -4.27
N GLU A 84 -2.17 -7.94 -4.60
CA GLU A 84 -1.35 -6.79 -4.20
C GLU A 84 -1.95 -5.48 -4.75
N LEU A 85 -2.39 -5.46 -6.02
CA LEU A 85 -3.04 -4.30 -6.62
C LEU A 85 -4.33 -3.93 -5.88
N ASN A 86 -5.19 -4.91 -5.61
CA ASN A 86 -6.44 -4.68 -4.86
C ASN A 86 -6.18 -4.15 -3.45
N THR A 87 -5.14 -4.66 -2.79
CA THR A 87 -4.73 -4.23 -1.45
C THR A 87 -4.26 -2.78 -1.48
N VAL A 88 -3.38 -2.43 -2.43
CA VAL A 88 -2.90 -1.05 -2.61
C VAL A 88 -4.04 -0.10 -2.97
N GLU A 89 -5.00 -0.52 -3.80
CA GLU A 89 -6.15 0.30 -4.16
C GLU A 89 -7.08 0.56 -2.96
N ALA A 90 -7.30 -0.47 -2.13
CA ALA A 90 -8.06 -0.33 -0.89
C ALA A 90 -7.36 0.60 0.12
N GLU A 91 -6.05 0.45 0.31
CA GLU A 91 -5.26 1.34 1.17
C GLU A 91 -5.24 2.78 0.64
N SER A 92 -5.07 2.97 -0.67
CA SER A 92 -5.13 4.28 -1.33
C SER A 92 -6.48 4.96 -1.08
N THR A 93 -7.58 4.21 -1.19
CA THR A 93 -8.93 4.72 -0.90
C THR A 93 -9.08 5.10 0.56
N LYS A 94 -8.56 4.27 1.48
CA LYS A 94 -8.56 4.57 2.92
C LYS A 94 -7.78 5.84 3.24
N ILE A 95 -6.56 5.97 2.72
CA ILE A 95 -5.72 7.16 2.88
C ILE A 95 -6.39 8.40 2.30
N SER A 96 -7.03 8.29 1.13
CA SER A 96 -7.77 9.41 0.53
C SER A 96 -8.93 9.87 1.43
N ASN A 97 -9.66 8.94 2.03
CA ASN A 97 -10.74 9.28 2.97
C ASN A 97 -10.20 9.94 4.26
N GLU A 98 -9.09 9.45 4.79
CA GLU A 98 -8.43 10.06 5.96
C GLU A 98 -7.94 11.49 5.67
N ILE A 99 -7.37 11.72 4.48
CA ILE A 99 -6.97 13.06 4.02
C ILE A 99 -8.18 13.98 3.91
N GLU A 100 -9.30 13.50 3.35
CA GLU A 100 -10.53 14.30 3.24
C GLU A 100 -11.07 14.70 4.62
N ILE A 101 -11.13 13.75 5.55
CA ILE A 101 -11.58 14.01 6.92
C ILE A 101 -10.67 15.04 7.58
N LEU A 102 -9.35 14.86 7.49
CA LEU A 102 -8.37 15.77 8.07
C LEU A 102 -8.46 17.17 7.47
N ALA A 103 -8.61 17.27 6.15
CA ALA A 103 -8.76 18.55 5.46
C ALA A 103 -10.03 19.29 5.91
N ARG A 104 -11.14 18.57 6.04
CA ARG A 104 -12.40 19.14 6.56
C ARG A 104 -12.26 19.62 8.00
N THR A 105 -11.70 18.79 8.88
CA THR A 105 -11.49 19.15 10.30
C THR A 105 -10.59 20.38 10.42
N ASN A 106 -9.50 20.44 9.65
CA ASN A 106 -8.61 21.61 9.66
C ASN A 106 -9.31 22.91 9.23
N VAL A 107 -10.24 22.84 8.26
CA VAL A 107 -11.05 24.01 7.87
C VAL A 107 -11.97 24.43 9.01
N GLU A 108 -12.63 23.47 9.67
CA GLU A 108 -13.53 23.75 10.79
C GLU A 108 -12.78 24.35 12.00
N ASP A 109 -11.63 23.78 12.36
CA ASP A 109 -10.75 24.29 13.41
C ASP A 109 -10.25 25.71 13.08
N SER A 110 -9.91 25.96 11.81
CA SER A 110 -9.50 27.29 11.36
C SER A 110 -10.63 28.32 11.49
N ILE A 111 -11.86 27.95 11.14
CA ILE A 111 -13.05 28.81 11.31
C ILE A 111 -13.29 29.09 12.79
N GLN A 112 -13.18 28.07 13.64
CA GLN A 112 -13.34 28.22 15.08
C GLN A 112 -12.28 29.17 15.65
N LEU A 113 -11.02 29.02 15.26
CA LEU A 113 -9.93 29.90 15.66
C LEU A 113 -10.18 31.34 15.22
N GLU A 114 -10.56 31.55 13.96
CA GLU A 114 -10.86 32.88 13.42
C GLU A 114 -12.00 33.56 14.19
N SER A 115 -13.07 32.83 14.51
CA SER A 115 -14.17 33.34 15.34
C SER A 115 -13.73 33.69 16.77
N GLY A 116 -12.76 32.95 17.31
CA GLY A 116 -12.16 33.22 18.61
C GLY A 116 -11.33 34.50 18.59
N LEU A 117 -10.55 34.72 17.53
CA LEU A 117 -9.77 35.93 17.31
C LEU A 117 -10.66 37.16 17.14
N GLU A 118 -11.73 37.09 16.35
CA GLU A 118 -12.70 38.19 16.17
C GLU A 118 -13.36 38.57 17.51
N ARG A 119 -13.71 37.57 18.33
CA ARG A 119 -14.26 37.81 19.67
C ARG A 119 -13.26 38.51 20.59
N LEU A 120 -11.99 38.10 20.53
CA LEU A 120 -10.91 38.72 21.31
C LEU A 120 -10.65 40.16 20.84
N GLU A 121 -10.66 40.41 19.54
CA GLU A 121 -10.52 41.76 18.96
C GLU A 121 -11.66 42.67 19.43
N CYS A 122 -12.92 42.21 19.37
CA CYS A 122 -14.06 42.95 19.90
C CYS A 122 -13.92 43.26 21.39
N ALA A 123 -13.38 42.33 22.18
CA ALA A 123 -13.12 42.55 23.60
C ALA A 123 -12.05 43.63 23.81
N LEU A 124 -10.96 43.59 23.03
CA LEU A 124 -9.91 44.62 23.06
C LEU A 124 -10.43 46.01 22.65
N ASP A 125 -11.26 46.10 21.61
CA ASP A 125 -11.93 47.33 21.20
C ASP A 125 -12.84 47.89 22.29
N PHE A 126 -13.54 47.01 23.02
CA PHE A 126 -14.32 47.39 24.19
C PHE A 126 -13.46 47.97 25.32
N PHE A 127 -12.31 47.36 25.61
CA PHE A 127 -11.37 47.88 26.62
C PHE A 127 -10.72 49.20 26.21
N THR A 128 -10.33 49.33 24.94
CA THR A 128 -9.70 50.56 24.43
C THR A 128 -10.71 51.71 24.35
N SER A 129 -11.98 51.44 24.06
CA SER A 129 -13.05 52.44 24.11
C SER A 129 -13.44 52.85 25.54
N GLN A 130 -13.40 51.95 26.53
CA GLN A 130 -13.52 52.32 27.95
C GLN A 130 -12.31 53.08 28.50
N GLY A 131 -11.11 52.82 27.97
CA GLY A 131 -9.84 53.40 28.44
C GLY A 131 -9.59 54.88 28.11
N LEU A 132 -10.47 55.54 27.34
CA LEU A 132 -10.25 56.92 26.89
C LEU A 132 -11.30 57.95 27.38
N GLU A 133 -12.33 57.53 28.11
CA GLU A 133 -13.41 58.44 28.54
C GLU A 133 -13.25 59.05 29.94
N LYS A 134 -12.05 58.99 30.54
CA LYS A 134 -11.74 59.68 31.81
C LYS A 134 -10.52 60.59 31.71
N VAL A 135 -10.58 61.58 30.82
CA VAL A 135 -9.83 62.84 30.98
C VAL A 135 -10.79 64.02 30.88
N LYS A 136 -11.50 64.29 31.98
CA LYS A 136 -11.99 65.61 32.40
C LYS A 136 -12.42 65.52 33.87
N ALA A 137 -11.70 66.22 34.74
CA ALA A 137 -12.00 66.36 36.16
C ALA A 137 -13.12 67.41 36.40
N PRO A 138 -13.63 67.59 37.63
CA PRO A 138 -14.72 66.80 38.21
C PRO A 138 -15.89 67.69 38.65
N THR A 139 -17.13 67.20 38.69
CA THR A 139 -18.23 67.85 39.43
C THR A 139 -19.30 66.82 39.83
N TYR A 140 -19.20 66.40 41.10
CA TYR A 140 -20.20 65.78 41.98
C TYR A 140 -20.85 64.45 41.58
N GLY A 141 -20.63 63.46 42.45
CA GLY A 141 -21.36 62.21 42.53
C GLY A 141 -20.41 61.04 42.75
N GLU A 142 -20.19 60.66 44.01
CA GLU A 142 -19.58 59.38 44.36
C GLU A 142 -20.39 58.24 43.74
N VAL A 143 -19.84 57.64 42.69
CA VAL A 143 -20.12 56.23 42.38
C VAL A 143 -18.76 55.56 42.22
N GLU A 144 -18.50 54.64 43.14
CA GLU A 144 -17.27 53.86 43.26
C GLU A 144 -16.79 53.30 41.91
N PRO A 145 -15.59 53.68 41.44
CA PRO A 145 -14.98 53.07 40.26
C PRO A 145 -14.49 51.63 40.49
N ASN A 146 -14.50 51.13 41.74
CA ASN A 146 -14.06 49.77 42.07
C ASN A 146 -15.03 48.67 41.65
N LEU A 147 -16.35 48.93 41.67
CA LEU A 147 -17.37 47.92 41.37
C LEU A 147 -17.37 47.44 39.91
N MET A 148 -17.00 48.30 38.95
CA MET A 148 -16.90 47.89 37.55
C MET A 148 -15.61 47.13 37.23
N ASN A 149 -14.50 47.44 37.91
CA ASN A 149 -13.22 46.77 37.67
C ASN A 149 -13.21 45.35 38.25
N GLU A 150 -13.76 45.16 39.46
CA GLU A 150 -13.98 43.83 40.07
C GLU A 150 -14.91 42.99 39.19
N HIS A 151 -15.99 43.56 38.65
CA HIS A 151 -16.93 42.80 37.82
C HIS A 151 -16.29 42.24 36.53
N VAL A 152 -15.35 42.98 35.94
CA VAL A 152 -14.64 42.56 34.72
C VAL A 152 -13.54 41.55 35.04
N GLU A 153 -12.80 41.72 36.13
CA GLU A 153 -11.83 40.72 36.61
C GLU A 153 -12.52 39.38 36.92
N HIS A 154 -13.66 39.39 37.62
CA HIS A 154 -14.43 38.18 37.91
C HIS A 154 -14.97 37.50 36.64
N LYS A 155 -15.30 38.26 35.60
CA LYS A 155 -15.77 37.70 34.32
C LYS A 155 -14.63 37.02 33.56
N LEU A 156 -13.42 37.58 33.61
CA LEU A 156 -12.23 36.99 33.00
C LEU A 156 -11.81 35.71 33.74
N GLU A 157 -11.80 35.76 35.07
CA GLU A 157 -11.54 34.60 35.93
C GLU A 157 -12.55 33.48 35.66
N LEU A 158 -13.84 33.80 35.43
CA LEU A 158 -14.85 32.81 35.09
C LEU A 158 -14.59 32.13 33.73
N LEU A 159 -14.15 32.90 32.72
CA LEU A 159 -13.80 32.34 31.41
C LEU A 159 -12.54 31.46 31.47
N GLU A 160 -11.53 31.87 32.25
CA GLU A 160 -10.31 31.08 32.47
C GLU A 160 -10.63 29.76 33.20
N LEU A 161 -11.49 29.81 34.21
CA LEU A 161 -11.96 28.61 34.90
C LEU A 161 -12.77 27.69 33.97
N GLU A 162 -13.59 28.23 33.08
CA GLU A 162 -14.38 27.44 32.12
C GLU A 162 -13.50 26.75 31.08
N ASP A 163 -12.48 27.45 30.55
CA ASP A 163 -11.45 26.86 29.69
C ASP A 163 -10.67 25.76 30.42
N GLN A 164 -10.29 26.01 31.67
CA GLN A 164 -9.60 25.03 32.50
C GLN A 164 -10.47 23.80 32.80
N ILE A 165 -11.78 23.98 32.98
CA ILE A 165 -12.73 22.87 33.16
C ILE A 165 -12.82 22.02 31.88
N GLU A 166 -12.94 22.65 30.71
CA GLU A 166 -13.03 21.91 29.45
C GLU A 166 -11.72 21.17 29.14
N SER A 167 -10.56 21.80 29.40
CA SER A 167 -9.24 21.17 29.31
C SER A 167 -9.07 19.99 30.27
N ASN A 168 -9.54 20.12 31.52
CA ASN A 168 -9.51 19.02 32.48
C ASN A 168 -10.45 17.88 32.06
N LYS A 169 -11.60 18.20 31.45
CA LYS A 169 -12.57 17.22 30.96
C LYS A 169 -12.02 16.41 29.78
N THR A 170 -11.33 17.05 28.84
CA THR A 170 -10.66 16.34 27.74
C THR A 170 -9.52 15.46 28.27
N THR A 171 -8.70 15.98 29.19
CA THR A 171 -7.65 15.21 29.86
C THR A 171 -8.21 13.98 30.58
N LEU A 172 -9.30 14.16 31.33
CA LEU A 172 -9.98 13.06 32.02
C LEU A 172 -10.48 11.99 31.04
N LYS A 173 -11.04 12.40 29.91
CA LYS A 173 -11.50 11.47 28.88
C LYS A 173 -10.34 10.65 28.30
N SER A 174 -9.22 11.29 27.96
CA SER A 174 -8.02 10.60 27.49
C SER A 174 -7.46 9.63 28.53
N LEU A 175 -7.48 9.98 29.82
CA LEU A 175 -7.06 9.09 30.90
C LEU A 175 -7.99 7.87 31.04
N GLN A 176 -9.30 8.05 30.88
CA GLN A 176 -10.26 6.94 30.88
C GLN A 176 -10.06 6.01 29.69
N ASP A 177 -9.82 6.56 28.51
CA ASP A 177 -9.56 5.76 27.31
C ASP A 177 -8.26 4.96 27.45
N LEU A 178 -7.23 5.56 28.06
CA LEU A 178 -5.98 4.88 28.39
C LEU A 178 -6.17 3.78 29.44
N ASP A 179 -6.94 4.02 30.51
CA ASP A 179 -7.28 3.03 31.53
C ASP A 179 -7.99 1.81 30.91
N HIS A 180 -8.95 2.07 30.02
CA HIS A 180 -9.63 1.01 29.26
C HIS A 180 -8.62 0.17 28.46
N LEU A 181 -7.67 0.82 27.79
CA LEU A 181 -6.66 0.17 26.96
C LEU A 181 -5.70 -0.69 27.82
N TYR A 182 -5.30 -0.20 29.00
CA TYR A 182 -4.52 -0.99 29.96
C TYR A 182 -5.28 -2.24 30.44
N ARG A 183 -6.55 -2.09 30.81
CA ARG A 183 -7.39 -3.24 31.22
C ARG A 183 -7.57 -4.25 30.09
N TRP A 184 -7.65 -3.78 28.84
CA TRP A 184 -7.71 -4.64 27.67
C TRP A 184 -6.44 -5.49 27.51
N PHE A 185 -5.25 -4.88 27.64
CA PHE A 185 -3.99 -5.61 27.60
C PHE A 185 -3.83 -6.62 28.76
N ASP A 186 -4.18 -6.22 29.98
CA ASP A 186 -4.16 -7.11 31.16
C ASP A 186 -5.08 -8.33 30.94
N THR A 187 -6.24 -8.12 30.31
CA THR A 187 -7.17 -9.22 29.99
C THR A 187 -6.57 -10.16 28.92
N ILE A 188 -5.90 -9.61 27.89
CA ILE A 188 -5.23 -10.41 26.87
C ILE A 188 -4.12 -11.26 27.48
N GLU A 189 -3.26 -10.66 28.29
CA GLU A 189 -2.16 -11.35 28.95
C GLU A 189 -2.68 -12.51 29.81
N GLN A 190 -3.75 -12.29 30.59
CA GLN A 190 -4.39 -13.35 31.37
C GLN A 190 -4.95 -14.49 30.51
N ILE A 191 -5.51 -14.19 29.33
CA ILE A 191 -6.02 -15.21 28.40
C ILE A 191 -4.86 -16.00 27.80
N GLU A 192 -3.80 -15.33 27.35
CA GLU A 192 -2.62 -15.97 26.77
C GLU A 192 -1.89 -16.86 27.80
N ASP A 193 -1.80 -16.43 29.05
CA ASP A 193 -1.24 -17.21 30.16
C ASP A 193 -2.03 -18.50 30.42
N VAL A 194 -3.37 -18.42 30.36
CA VAL A 194 -4.24 -19.60 30.58
C VAL A 194 -4.20 -20.56 29.39
N LEU A 195 -4.15 -20.02 28.16
CA LEU A 195 -4.24 -20.80 26.93
C LEU A 195 -2.89 -21.27 26.38
N ALA A 196 -1.77 -20.87 26.99
CA ALA A 196 -0.41 -21.38 26.83
C ALA A 196 -0.06 -21.86 25.41
N GLY A 197 0.50 -20.95 24.59
CA GLY A 197 0.91 -21.22 23.21
C GLY A 197 -0.08 -20.72 22.15
N LEU A 198 -1.27 -20.30 22.57
CA LEU A 198 -2.22 -19.54 21.77
C LEU A 198 -2.01 -18.04 21.99
N LYS A 199 -1.89 -17.28 20.90
CA LYS A 199 -1.78 -15.81 20.92
C LYS A 199 -3.14 -15.18 20.63
N VAL A 200 -3.57 -14.17 21.39
CA VAL A 200 -4.79 -13.42 21.07
C VAL A 200 -4.49 -12.45 19.92
N ILE A 201 -5.23 -12.58 18.82
CA ILE A 201 -5.08 -11.72 17.63
C ILE A 201 -6.22 -10.71 17.49
N ALA A 202 -7.38 -10.97 18.10
CA ALA A 202 -8.44 -9.99 18.27
C ALA A 202 -9.32 -10.34 19.47
N PHE A 203 -9.79 -9.32 20.17
CA PHE A 203 -10.73 -9.49 21.28
C PHE A 203 -11.79 -8.39 21.21
N THR A 204 -13.02 -8.79 20.87
CA THR A 204 -14.21 -7.94 20.86
C THR A 204 -15.12 -8.31 22.02
N GLU A 205 -16.23 -7.57 22.23
CA GLU A 205 -17.12 -7.77 23.39
C GLU A 205 -17.56 -9.23 23.59
N ASN A 206 -17.77 -9.97 22.50
CA ASN A 206 -18.32 -11.33 22.55
C ASN A 206 -17.45 -12.38 21.84
N CYS A 207 -16.31 -11.99 21.24
CA CYS A 207 -15.49 -12.91 20.46
C CYS A 207 -14.00 -12.77 20.81
N ILE A 208 -13.34 -13.90 21.01
CA ILE A 208 -11.89 -14.01 21.16
C ILE A 208 -11.35 -14.74 19.92
N ARG A 209 -10.49 -14.09 19.14
CA ARG A 209 -9.73 -14.72 18.05
C ARG A 209 -8.32 -15.01 18.54
N LEU A 210 -7.89 -16.25 18.37
CA LEU A 210 -6.60 -16.76 18.80
C LEU A 210 -5.84 -17.36 17.61
N SER A 211 -4.51 -17.30 17.63
CA SER A 211 -3.65 -18.01 16.68
C SER A 211 -2.75 -19.02 17.40
N LEU A 212 -2.64 -20.22 16.84
CA LEU A 212 -1.68 -21.24 17.24
C LEU A 212 -0.71 -21.49 16.09
N GLN A 213 0.58 -21.41 16.37
CA GLN A 213 1.61 -21.73 15.40
C GLN A 213 2.10 -23.16 15.64
N THR A 214 2.01 -24.03 14.64
CA THR A 214 2.53 -25.40 14.68
C THR A 214 3.52 -25.64 13.54
N TYR A 215 4.38 -26.65 13.69
CA TYR A 215 5.32 -27.05 12.65
C TYR A 215 4.77 -28.24 11.88
N VAL A 216 4.90 -28.21 10.55
CA VAL A 216 4.50 -29.34 9.72
C VAL A 216 5.46 -30.51 9.95
N PRO A 217 4.98 -31.71 10.34
CA PRO A 217 5.85 -32.87 10.50
C PRO A 217 6.52 -33.21 9.17
N LYS A 218 7.84 -33.27 9.14
CA LYS A 218 8.58 -33.75 7.97
C LYS A 218 8.20 -35.21 7.72
N LEU A 219 7.54 -35.50 6.60
CA LEU A 219 7.25 -36.86 6.18
C LEU A 219 8.59 -37.54 5.85
N GLU A 220 9.10 -38.38 6.75
CA GLU A 220 10.29 -39.20 6.49
C GLU A 220 10.02 -40.18 5.34
N GLY A 221 10.38 -39.78 4.12
CA GLY A 221 10.17 -40.59 2.92
C GLY A 221 10.92 -40.15 1.66
N SER A 222 11.35 -38.89 1.54
CA SER A 222 12.15 -38.44 0.40
C SER A 222 13.63 -38.34 0.75
N GLN A 223 14.43 -38.99 -0.10
CA GLN A 223 15.86 -39.19 0.08
C GLN A 223 16.65 -37.89 -0.03
N LYS A 224 17.60 -37.71 0.91
CA LYS A 224 18.93 -37.11 0.73
C LYS A 224 19.02 -35.96 -0.27
N ILE A 225 18.67 -34.74 0.15
CA ILE A 225 19.38 -33.53 -0.28
C ILE A 225 19.65 -32.70 0.96
N GLU A 226 20.91 -32.30 1.09
CA GLU A 226 21.48 -31.47 2.14
C GLU A 226 21.07 -30.01 1.93
N ASP A 227 19.76 -29.76 1.78
CA ASP A 227 19.20 -28.42 1.81
C ASP A 227 18.75 -28.14 3.24
N ILE A 228 19.08 -26.95 3.73
CA ILE A 228 18.58 -26.42 4.99
C ILE A 228 17.08 -26.14 4.75
N ILE A 229 16.25 -27.18 4.83
CA ILE A 229 14.80 -27.05 4.71
C ILE A 229 14.31 -26.42 6.01
N GLU A 230 14.08 -25.11 5.94
CA GLU A 230 13.37 -24.33 6.96
C GLU A 230 12.05 -25.07 7.27
N PRO A 231 11.76 -25.34 8.55
CA PRO A 231 10.56 -26.08 8.92
C PRO A 231 9.33 -25.24 8.55
N SER A 232 8.50 -25.73 7.63
CA SER A 232 7.27 -25.05 7.25
C SER A 232 6.34 -24.92 8.46
N VAL A 233 5.80 -23.72 8.60
CA VAL A 233 5.02 -23.31 9.77
C VAL A 233 3.56 -23.17 9.36
N LEU A 234 2.67 -23.80 10.13
CA LEU A 234 1.23 -23.76 9.94
C LEU A 234 0.60 -22.89 11.03
N ASN A 235 -0.18 -21.89 10.64
CA ASN A 235 -0.93 -21.06 11.56
C ASN A 235 -2.39 -21.55 11.62
N HIS A 236 -2.85 -21.94 12.79
CA HIS A 236 -4.26 -22.24 13.04
C HIS A 236 -4.92 -21.05 13.71
N GLU A 237 -6.13 -20.71 13.28
CA GLU A 237 -6.94 -19.70 13.91
C GLU A 237 -8.10 -20.34 14.67
N LEU A 238 -8.34 -19.87 15.89
CA LEU A 238 -9.45 -20.28 16.73
C LEU A 238 -10.34 -19.08 17.04
N LEU A 239 -11.63 -19.19 16.75
CA LEU A 239 -12.63 -18.20 17.13
C LEU A 239 -13.48 -18.76 18.27
N ILE A 240 -13.45 -18.10 19.43
CA ILE A 240 -14.28 -18.42 20.59
C ILE A 240 -15.35 -17.33 20.71
N GLU A 241 -16.61 -17.71 20.62
CA GLU A 241 -17.73 -16.82 20.89
C GLU A 241 -18.26 -17.07 22.32
N VAL A 242 -18.48 -16.00 23.08
CA VAL A 242 -19.07 -16.02 24.41
C VAL A 242 -20.40 -15.26 24.41
N LEU A 243 -21.32 -15.65 25.28
CA LEU A 243 -22.59 -14.96 25.45
C LEU A 243 -22.37 -13.57 26.05
N GLU A 244 -22.90 -12.53 25.40
CA GLU A 244 -22.78 -11.12 25.81
C GLU A 244 -23.01 -10.89 27.31
N GLY A 245 -22.07 -10.21 27.97
CA GLY A 245 -22.12 -9.94 29.40
C GLY A 245 -21.85 -11.15 30.30
N THR A 246 -21.51 -12.31 29.74
CA THR A 246 -21.13 -13.52 30.49
C THR A 246 -19.87 -14.14 29.90
N MET A 247 -19.15 -14.95 30.68
CA MET A 247 -18.02 -15.75 30.17
C MET A 247 -18.45 -17.17 29.79
N VAL A 248 -19.72 -17.35 29.43
CA VAL A 248 -20.26 -18.66 29.05
C VAL A 248 -19.98 -18.89 27.58
N LEU A 249 -19.32 -20.01 27.29
CA LEU A 249 -18.99 -20.44 25.95
C LEU A 249 -20.26 -20.63 25.10
N LYS A 250 -20.31 -19.99 23.94
CA LYS A 250 -21.39 -20.12 22.96
C LYS A 250 -20.98 -21.03 21.80
N SER A 251 -19.82 -20.78 21.20
CA SER A 251 -19.30 -21.56 20.08
C SER A 251 -17.77 -21.51 20.01
N VAL A 252 -17.17 -22.50 19.36
CA VAL A 252 -15.75 -22.54 19.02
C VAL A 252 -15.62 -23.00 17.58
N GLU A 253 -14.91 -22.23 16.76
CA GLU A 253 -14.60 -22.54 15.37
C GLU A 253 -13.08 -22.61 15.19
N VAL A 254 -12.60 -23.60 14.44
CA VAL A 254 -11.19 -23.81 14.12
C VAL A 254 -11.03 -23.68 12.61
N SER A 255 -10.09 -22.83 12.18
CA SER A 255 -9.76 -22.62 10.77
C SER A 255 -8.25 -22.83 10.58
N GLU A 256 -7.86 -23.51 9.51
CA GLU A 256 -6.46 -23.59 9.08
C GLU A 256 -6.16 -22.38 8.17
N CYS A 257 -5.14 -21.60 8.52
CA CYS A 257 -4.59 -20.58 7.61
C CYS A 257 -3.40 -21.17 6.86
N GLU A 258 -3.16 -20.64 5.66
CA GLU A 258 -2.20 -21.12 4.66
C GLU A 258 -0.83 -21.54 5.23
N ILE A 259 -0.24 -22.55 4.58
CA ILE A 259 1.13 -22.99 4.81
C ILE A 259 2.05 -21.86 4.32
N ILE A 260 2.79 -21.22 5.23
CA ILE A 260 3.84 -20.27 4.85
C ILE A 260 5.12 -21.10 4.65
N PRO A 261 5.67 -21.16 3.42
CA PRO A 261 6.89 -21.90 3.13
C PRO A 261 8.14 -21.25 3.75
#